data_AF-A0A4Q1BV98-F1
#
_entry.id   AF-A0A4Q1BV98-F1
#
_cell.length_a   1.000
_cell.length_b   1.000
_cell.length_c   1.000
_cell.angle_alpha   90.00
_cell.angle_beta   90.00
_cell.angle_gamma   90.00
#
_symmetry.space_group_name_H-M   'P 1'
#
loop_
_entity.id
_entity.type
_entity.pdbx_description
1 polymer ?
#
loop_
_entity_poly.entity_id
_entity_poly.type
_entity_poly.pdbx_seq_one_letter_code
_entity_poly.pdbx_strand_id
1 'polypeptide(L)'
;MTSFIRSIRRLPISHSFRQASTSTSPSSSVSATQAPRVLPDTTVTHHLITLTRSPIGLPPQARGTLEALGLYRRYSSVLHPFGPTVAGQILRVKELVSVRNVTEEEGIISLAKKGSEGSGVVVSGRVFGGGKGVVM
;
A
#
# COMPACT_ATOMS: atom_id res chain seq x y z
N MET A 1 -8.89 -57.25 -28.67
CA MET A 1 -8.30 -57.93 -27.50
C MET A 1 -8.37 -56.96 -26.32
N THR A 2 -9.31 -57.25 -25.42
CA THR A 2 -9.43 -56.88 -23.99
C THR A 2 -9.04 -55.46 -23.52
N SER A 3 -10.08 -54.65 -23.34
CA SER A 3 -10.20 -53.46 -22.51
C SER A 3 -9.79 -53.72 -21.05
N PHE A 4 -9.00 -52.82 -20.46
CA PHE A 4 -8.65 -52.88 -19.03
C PHE A 4 -9.11 -51.59 -18.33
N ILE A 5 -10.33 -51.64 -17.80
CA ILE A 5 -10.89 -50.62 -16.90
C ILE A 5 -10.34 -50.92 -15.50
N ARG A 6 -9.49 -50.03 -14.97
CA ARG A 6 -9.16 -50.05 -13.53
C ARG A 6 -9.79 -48.84 -12.86
N SER A 7 -11.04 -49.05 -12.45
CA SER A 7 -11.78 -48.20 -11.52
C SER A 7 -11.06 -48.20 -10.16
N ILE A 8 -10.46 -47.06 -9.79
CA ILE A 8 -9.99 -46.82 -8.42
C ILE A 8 -11.06 -45.99 -7.73
N ARG A 9 -11.87 -46.68 -6.92
CA ARG A 9 -12.86 -46.07 -6.04
C ARG A 9 -12.15 -45.19 -5.01
N ARG A 10 -12.58 -43.93 -4.95
CA ARG A 10 -12.27 -42.97 -3.88
C ARG A 10 -12.79 -43.49 -2.55
N LEU A 11 -11.96 -43.46 -1.51
CA LEU A 11 -12.39 -43.54 -0.11
C LEU A 11 -12.34 -42.14 0.50
N PRO A 12 -13.43 -41.64 1.10
CA PRO A 12 -13.42 -40.37 1.82
C PRO A 12 -12.78 -40.56 3.20
N ILE A 13 -11.68 -39.85 3.48
CA ILE A 13 -11.07 -39.83 4.80
C ILE A 13 -11.80 -38.78 5.64
N SER A 14 -12.80 -39.23 6.40
CA SER A 14 -13.52 -38.45 7.40
C SER A 14 -12.59 -38.09 8.56
N HIS A 15 -12.03 -36.89 8.54
CA HIS A 15 -11.43 -36.28 9.72
C HIS A 15 -12.51 -35.52 10.49
N SER A 16 -13.19 -36.22 11.38
CA SER A 16 -13.95 -35.61 12.46
C SER A 16 -13.01 -35.45 13.64
N PHE A 17 -12.54 -34.23 13.89
CA PHE A 17 -11.81 -33.94 15.12
C PHE A 17 -12.13 -32.55 15.67
N ARG A 18 -13.01 -32.60 16.68
CA ARG A 18 -13.13 -31.76 17.90
C ARG A 18 -13.05 -30.24 17.78
N GLN A 19 -14.22 -29.64 18.01
CA GLN A 19 -14.38 -28.32 18.63
C GLN A 19 -13.73 -28.29 20.02
N ALA A 20 -12.97 -27.23 20.28
CA ALA A 20 -12.64 -26.78 21.64
C ALA A 20 -13.06 -25.31 21.74
N SER A 21 -14.24 -25.08 22.30
CA SER A 21 -14.74 -23.80 22.77
C SER A 21 -14.19 -23.56 24.18
N THR A 22 -13.21 -22.69 24.32
CA THR A 22 -12.91 -22.04 25.60
C THR A 22 -13.42 -20.61 25.52
N SER A 23 -14.61 -20.41 26.09
CA SER A 23 -15.19 -19.12 26.40
C SER A 23 -14.38 -18.47 27.53
N THR A 24 -13.57 -17.46 27.20
CA THR A 24 -13.10 -16.50 28.20
C THR A 24 -13.25 -15.11 27.61
N SER A 25 -14.40 -14.51 27.90
CA SER A 25 -14.63 -13.09 27.74
C SER A 25 -14.17 -12.37 29.01
N PRO A 26 -13.33 -11.33 28.90
CA PRO A 26 -13.40 -10.21 29.82
C PRO A 26 -13.88 -8.96 29.07
N SER A 27 -15.07 -8.53 29.45
CA SER A 27 -15.63 -7.21 29.23
C SER A 27 -14.74 -6.14 29.87
N SER A 28 -14.18 -5.23 29.08
CA SER A 28 -13.76 -3.90 29.53
C SER A 28 -14.64 -2.86 28.85
N SER A 29 -15.79 -2.61 29.48
CA SER A 29 -16.62 -1.44 29.27
C SER A 29 -15.84 -0.19 29.70
N VAL A 30 -15.17 0.45 28.76
CA VAL A 30 -14.87 1.89 28.86
C VAL A 30 -15.89 2.62 28.03
N SER A 31 -17.01 2.94 28.70
CA SER A 31 -17.92 3.99 28.29
C SER A 31 -17.14 5.30 28.28
N ALA A 32 -16.63 5.70 27.12
CA ALA A 32 -16.29 7.07 26.85
C ALA A 32 -17.43 7.65 26.00
N THR A 33 -18.23 8.52 26.61
CA THR A 33 -19.05 9.49 25.89
C THR A 33 -18.11 10.33 25.02
N GLN A 34 -17.80 9.86 23.82
CA GLN A 34 -17.12 10.66 22.82
C GLN A 34 -18.20 11.28 21.94
N ALA A 35 -18.41 12.59 22.15
CA ALA A 35 -18.99 13.49 21.16
C ALA A 35 -18.40 13.18 19.76
N PRO A 36 -19.14 13.41 18.66
CA PRO A 36 -18.62 13.17 17.33
C PRO A 36 -17.45 14.11 17.09
N ARG A 37 -16.24 13.64 17.41
CA ARG A 37 -15.00 14.30 17.02
C ARG A 37 -14.94 14.10 15.51
N VAL A 38 -15.41 15.10 14.78
CA VAL A 38 -15.06 15.27 13.38
C VAL A 38 -13.56 15.56 13.36
N LEU A 39 -12.79 14.48 13.40
CA LEU A 39 -11.39 14.48 13.02
C LEU A 39 -11.38 14.81 11.53
N PRO A 40 -10.49 15.68 11.03
CA PRO A 40 -10.45 16.02 9.61
C PRO A 40 -10.39 14.72 8.82
N ASP A 41 -11.21 14.61 7.77
CA ASP A 41 -11.43 13.39 6.98
C ASP A 41 -10.12 12.75 6.49
N THR A 42 -9.44 12.00 7.35
CA THR A 42 -8.29 11.16 7.00
C THR A 42 -8.79 9.83 6.44
N THR A 43 -9.77 9.92 5.52
CA THR A 43 -10.23 8.75 4.81
C THR A 43 -9.12 8.32 3.86
N VAL A 44 -8.55 7.18 4.18
CA VAL A 44 -7.50 6.58 3.35
C VAL A 44 -8.18 6.11 2.06
N THR A 45 -7.70 6.60 0.92
CA THR A 45 -8.34 6.39 -0.39
C THR A 45 -7.40 5.80 -1.43
N HIS A 46 -6.09 5.87 -1.21
CA HIS A 46 -5.09 5.53 -2.23
C HIS A 46 -4.01 4.56 -1.72
N HIS A 47 -3.53 3.71 -2.62
CA HIS A 47 -2.33 2.92 -2.46
C HIS A 47 -1.13 3.70 -3.00
N LEU A 48 -0.18 4.03 -2.12
CA LEU A 48 1.16 4.43 -2.52
C LEU A 48 2.00 3.16 -2.66
N ILE A 49 2.30 2.79 -3.91
CA ILE A 49 3.02 1.58 -4.25
C ILE A 49 4.46 1.97 -4.58
N THR A 50 5.44 1.36 -3.92
CA THR A 50 6.86 1.58 -4.18
C THR A 50 7.53 0.28 -4.58
N LEU A 51 8.25 0.28 -5.70
CA LEU A 51 9.01 -0.89 -6.14
C LEU A 51 10.32 -1.01 -5.37
N THR A 52 10.42 -1.98 -4.45
CA THR A 52 11.62 -2.14 -3.61
C THR A 52 12.63 -3.12 -4.20
N ARG A 53 12.16 -4.14 -4.91
CA ARG A 53 13.00 -5.17 -5.55
C ARG A 53 12.85 -5.14 -7.07
N SER A 54 13.92 -5.49 -7.78
CA SER A 54 13.92 -5.51 -9.25
C SER A 54 13.25 -6.76 -9.82
N PRO A 55 12.50 -6.66 -10.93
CA PRO A 55 11.90 -7.81 -11.60
C PRO A 55 12.88 -8.57 -12.52
N ILE A 56 14.20 -8.39 -12.35
CA ILE A 56 15.20 -9.10 -13.14
C ILE A 56 15.12 -10.61 -12.86
N GLY A 57 15.18 -11.43 -13.91
CA GLY A 57 15.03 -12.88 -13.79
C GLY A 57 13.61 -13.39 -13.47
N LEU A 58 12.61 -12.51 -13.30
CA LEU A 58 11.22 -12.95 -13.12
C LEU A 58 10.51 -13.24 -14.46
N PRO A 59 9.45 -14.07 -14.44
CA PRO A 59 8.60 -14.33 -15.61
C PRO A 59 8.02 -13.03 -16.22
N PRO A 60 7.76 -13.01 -17.55
CA PRO A 60 7.28 -11.82 -18.26
C PRO A 60 5.92 -11.33 -17.74
N GLN A 61 5.08 -12.21 -17.19
CA GLN A 61 3.80 -11.84 -16.59
C GLN A 61 3.95 -10.89 -15.40
N ALA A 62 4.96 -11.12 -14.55
CA ALA A 62 5.22 -10.25 -13.41
C ALA A 62 5.72 -8.87 -13.87
N ARG A 63 6.55 -8.84 -14.91
CA ARG A 63 7.00 -7.58 -15.55
C ARG A 63 5.84 -6.80 -16.16
N GLY A 64 4.99 -7.46 -16.94
CA GLY A 64 3.80 -6.82 -17.52
C GLY A 64 2.84 -6.29 -16.47
N THR A 65 2.74 -6.95 -15.30
CA THR A 65 1.94 -6.44 -14.17
C THR A 65 2.54 -5.16 -13.58
N LEU A 66 3.87 -5.09 -13.45
CA LEU A 66 4.55 -3.89 -12.97
C LEU A 66 4.46 -2.72 -13.96
N GLU A 67 4.60 -3.01 -15.25
CA GLU A 67 4.41 -2.03 -16.33
C GLU A 67 2.99 -1.47 -16.34
N ALA A 68 1.97 -2.35 -16.17
CA ALA A 68 0.57 -1.94 -16.05
C ALA A 68 0.31 -1.05 -14.81
N LEU A 69 1.03 -1.28 -13.71
CA LEU A 69 0.99 -0.42 -12.52
C LEU A 69 1.78 0.90 -12.71
N GLY A 70 2.61 1.02 -13.74
CA GLY A 70 3.46 2.18 -14.01
C GLY A 70 4.84 2.16 -13.33
N LEU A 71 5.29 1.00 -12.85
CA LEU A 71 6.55 0.84 -12.10
C LEU A 71 7.68 0.33 -12.99
N TYR A 72 8.42 1.26 -13.60
CA TYR A 72 9.53 0.92 -14.51
C TYR A 72 10.89 0.81 -13.81
N ARG A 73 11.16 1.65 -12.81
CA ARG A 73 12.47 1.77 -12.15
C ARG A 73 12.42 1.34 -10.70
N ARG A 74 13.53 0.82 -10.18
CA ARG A 74 13.64 0.53 -8.74
C ARG A 74 13.48 1.80 -7.91
N TYR A 75 12.81 1.63 -6.78
CA TYR A 75 12.40 2.67 -5.86
C TYR A 75 11.47 3.72 -6.45
N SER A 76 10.98 3.56 -7.68
CA SER A 76 9.88 4.39 -8.18
C SER A 76 8.60 4.12 -7.39
N SER A 77 7.79 5.16 -7.24
CA SER A 77 6.57 5.14 -6.46
C SER A 77 5.45 5.70 -7.31
N VAL A 78 4.28 5.06 -7.25
CA VAL A 78 3.08 5.46 -7.99
C VAL A 78 1.90 5.45 -7.03
N LEU A 79 0.99 6.41 -7.21
CA LEU A 79 -0.25 6.51 -6.45
C LEU A 79 -1.40 5.95 -7.27
N HIS A 80 -2.18 5.04 -6.69
CA HIS A 80 -3.38 4.48 -7.31
C HIS A 80 -4.56 4.54 -6.35
N PRO A 81 -5.79 4.83 -6.82
CA PRO A 81 -6.99 4.74 -6.00
C PRO A 81 -7.28 3.29 -5.62
N PHE A 82 -8.01 3.10 -4.52
CA PHE A 82 -8.46 1.76 -4.10
C PHE A 82 -9.42 1.13 -5.13
N GLY A 83 -9.10 -0.09 -5.54
CA GLY A 83 -9.92 -0.85 -6.45
C GLY A 83 -9.50 -2.32 -6.52
N PRO A 84 -10.43 -3.24 -6.82
CA PRO A 84 -10.15 -4.67 -6.82
C PRO A 84 -9.11 -5.08 -7.88
N THR A 85 -9.12 -4.44 -9.05
CA THR A 85 -8.16 -4.69 -10.12
C THR A 85 -6.73 -4.34 -9.69
N VAL A 86 -6.56 -3.13 -9.12
CA VAL A 86 -5.26 -2.67 -8.61
C VAL A 86 -4.78 -3.57 -7.46
N ALA A 87 -5.68 -3.91 -6.53
CA ALA A 87 -5.36 -4.83 -5.44
C ALA A 87 -4.91 -6.22 -5.95
N GLY A 88 -5.59 -6.76 -6.98
CA GLY A 88 -5.19 -8.02 -7.61
C GLY A 88 -3.81 -7.95 -8.27
N GLN A 89 -3.52 -6.85 -8.97
CA GLN A 89 -2.20 -6.60 -9.56
C GLN A 89 -1.12 -6.52 -8.47
N ILE A 90 -1.36 -5.77 -7.40
CA ILE A 90 -0.47 -5.67 -6.24
C ILE A 90 -0.20 -7.05 -5.65
N LEU A 91 -1.23 -7.86 -5.40
CA LEU A 91 -1.10 -9.19 -4.82
C LEU A 91 -0.26 -10.13 -5.68
N ARG A 92 -0.32 -9.99 -7.01
CA ARG A 92 0.50 -10.76 -7.96
C ARG A 92 1.99 -10.46 -7.83
N VAL A 93 2.36 -9.23 -7.43
CA VAL A 93 3.75 -8.75 -7.33
C VAL A 93 4.16 -8.37 -5.90
N LYS A 94 3.44 -8.84 -4.88
CA LYS A 94 3.59 -8.42 -3.47
C LYS A 94 5.01 -8.56 -2.90
N GLU A 95 5.81 -9.48 -3.45
CA GLU A 95 7.19 -9.71 -3.02
C GLU A 95 8.15 -8.61 -3.52
N LEU A 96 7.76 -7.85 -4.54
CA LEU A 96 8.58 -6.80 -5.14
C LEU A 96 8.24 -5.40 -4.64
N VAL A 97 7.01 -5.21 -4.16
CA VAL A 97 6.45 -3.88 -3.86
C VAL A 97 6.19 -3.69 -2.38
N SER A 98 6.40 -2.48 -1.90
CA SER A 98 5.92 -2.03 -0.59
C SER A 98 4.72 -1.12 -0.82
N VAL A 99 3.61 -1.39 -0.13
CA VAL A 99 2.37 -0.62 -0.27
C VAL A 99 2.07 0.10 1.03
N ARG A 100 1.74 1.39 0.91
CA ARG A 100 1.21 2.19 2.00
C ARG A 100 -0.17 2.69 1.62
N ASN A 101 -1.05 2.66 2.59
CA ASN A 101 -2.40 3.19 2.49
C ASN A 101 -2.32 4.66 2.93
N VAL A 102 -2.65 5.58 2.03
CA VAL A 102 -2.52 7.03 2.24
C VAL A 102 -3.79 7.76 1.79
N THR A 103 -3.95 9.00 2.26
CA THR A 103 -4.87 9.94 1.63
C THR A 103 -4.29 10.41 0.29
N GLU A 104 -5.15 10.97 -0.58
CA GLU A 104 -4.71 11.49 -1.87
C GLU A 104 -3.63 12.57 -1.72
N GLU A 105 -3.86 13.52 -0.82
CA GLU A 105 -2.97 14.65 -0.56
C GLU A 105 -1.60 14.20 -0.03
N GLU A 106 -1.59 13.29 0.95
CA GLU A 106 -0.35 12.72 1.50
C GLU A 106 0.46 11.98 0.45
N GLY A 107 -0.23 11.26 -0.45
CA GLY A 107 0.39 10.55 -1.56
C GLY A 107 1.10 11.48 -2.54
N ILE A 108 0.44 12.57 -2.95
CA ILE A 108 1.00 13.58 -3.85
C ILE A 108 2.22 14.26 -3.21
N ILE A 109 2.12 14.64 -1.93
CA ILE A 109 3.22 15.25 -1.19
C ILE A 109 4.44 14.29 -1.12
N SER A 110 4.19 13.00 -0.90
CA SER A 110 5.25 12.00 -0.82
C SER A 110 5.98 11.81 -2.15
N LEU A 111 5.28 11.93 -3.27
CA LEU A 111 5.87 11.88 -4.62
C LEU A 111 6.74 13.11 -4.90
N ALA A 112 6.30 14.30 -4.48
CA ALA A 112 7.04 15.55 -4.67
C ALA A 112 8.33 15.65 -3.83
N LYS A 113 8.34 15.11 -2.61
CA LYS A 113 9.48 15.21 -1.67
C LYS A 113 10.76 14.49 -2.12
N LYS A 114 10.69 13.65 -3.14
CA LYS A 114 11.75 12.71 -3.51
C LYS A 114 13.04 13.35 -4.08
N GLY A 115 13.05 14.66 -4.30
CA GLY A 115 14.21 15.41 -4.82
C GLY A 115 14.54 16.68 -4.04
N SER A 116 13.89 16.96 -2.92
CA SER A 116 14.19 18.14 -2.11
C SER A 116 15.12 17.75 -0.96
N GLU A 117 16.38 17.49 -1.28
CA GLU A 117 17.42 17.72 -0.29
C GLU A 117 17.38 19.22 0.00
N GLY A 118 17.00 19.61 1.21
CA GLY A 118 17.02 21.01 1.60
C GLY A 118 18.39 21.59 1.26
N SER A 119 18.44 22.87 0.89
CA SER A 119 19.67 23.52 0.41
C SER A 119 20.87 23.40 1.35
N GLY A 120 20.69 22.91 2.59
CA GLY A 120 21.70 22.87 3.64
C GLY A 120 22.12 24.26 4.09
N VAL A 121 21.53 25.31 3.50
CA VAL A 121 21.84 26.70 3.77
C VAL A 121 20.87 27.21 4.83
N VAL A 122 21.39 27.40 6.04
CA VAL A 122 20.73 28.23 7.05
C VAL A 122 20.96 29.68 6.65
N VAL A 123 19.91 30.39 6.23
CA VAL A 123 20.00 31.83 5.94
C VAL A 123 20.08 32.58 7.27
N SER A 124 21.26 32.65 7.87
CA SER A 124 21.53 33.50 9.04
C SER A 124 22.04 34.86 8.57
N GLY A 125 21.11 35.77 8.27
CA GLY A 125 21.42 37.16 7.92
C GLY A 125 20.19 38.04 8.13
N ARG A 126 20.41 39.35 8.39
CA ARG A 126 19.34 40.34 8.29
C ARG A 126 18.99 40.50 6.81
N VAL A 127 17.72 40.28 6.46
CA VAL A 127 17.19 40.59 5.13
C VAL A 127 17.25 42.11 4.98
N PHE A 128 18.33 42.63 4.39
CA PHE A 128 18.33 44.00 3.87
C PHE A 128 17.51 43.98 2.57
N GLY A 129 16.19 43.99 2.73
CA GLY A 129 15.28 44.26 1.63
C GLY A 129 15.58 45.67 1.14
N GLY A 130 16.18 45.78 -0.05
CA GLY A 130 16.33 47.05 -0.75
C GLY A 130 14.97 47.73 -0.82
N GLY A 131 14.89 48.93 -0.25
CA GLY A 131 13.64 49.67 -0.11
C GLY A 131 12.92 49.75 -1.44
N LYS A 132 11.69 49.25 -1.49
CA LYS A 132 10.72 49.79 -2.43
C LYS A 132 10.51 51.23 -1.99
N GLY A 133 11.19 52.15 -2.67
CA GLY A 133 11.00 53.57 -2.50
C GLY A 133 9.51 53.86 -2.59
N VAL A 134 8.95 54.37 -1.50
CA VAL A 134 7.72 55.14 -1.57
C VAL A 134 8.11 56.41 -2.32
N VAL A 135 7.91 56.41 -3.63
CA VAL A 135 7.92 57.63 -4.42
C VAL A 135 6.57 58.28 -4.16
N MET A 136 6.63 59.53 -3.67
CA MET A 136 5.50 60.41 -3.40
C MET A 136 4.61 60.63 -4.62
#